data_AF-A0A4Y7ZVY0-F1
#
_entry.id   AF-A0A4Y7ZVY0-F1
#
_cell.length_a   1.000
_cell.length_b   1.000
_cell.length_c   1.000
_cell.angle_alpha   90.00
_cell.angle_beta   90.00
_cell.angle_gamma   90.00
#
_symmetry.space_group_name_H-M   'P 1'
#
loop_
_entity.id
_entity.type
_entity.pdbx_description
1 polymer ?
#
loop_
_entity_poly.entity_id
_entity_poly.type
_entity_poly.pdbx_seq_one_letter_code
_entity_poly.pdbx_strand_id
1 'polypeptide(L)' 'MTIQLEIDKDKLMYLFEQGVLCAADFRCLNSISKQQVAELCLSNCAKHLQSTSCIIPINMHKLN' A
#
# COMPACT_ATOMS: atom_id res chain seq x y z
N MET A 1 17.96 -1.56 -13.61
CA MET A 1 18.20 -0.11 -13.50
C MET A 1 17.06 0.47 -12.66
N THR A 2 17.34 1.24 -11.61
CA THR A 2 16.32 1.86 -10.74
C THR A 2 16.39 3.37 -10.87
N ILE A 3 15.23 4.04 -10.87
CA ILE A 3 15.12 5.50 -10.91
C ILE A 3 14.72 5.98 -9.52
N GLN A 4 15.46 6.94 -8.97
CA GLN A 4 15.07 7.62 -7.74
C GLN A 4 14.12 8.75 -8.10
N LEU A 5 12.92 8.72 -7.54
CA LEU A 5 11.89 9.73 -7.76
C LEU A 5 11.13 9.99 -6.47
N GLU A 6 10.58 11.18 -6.36
CA GLU A 6 9.63 11.55 -5.33
C GLU A 6 8.25 11.67 -5.96
N ILE A 7 7.24 11.20 -5.21
CA ILE A 7 5.84 11.29 -5.60
C ILE A 7 5.03 11.75 -4.41
N ASP A 8 4.07 12.62 -4.69
CA ASP A 8 3.12 13.07 -3.67
C ASP A 8 2.31 11.90 -3.12
N LYS A 9 2.02 11.95 -1.82
CA LYS A 9 1.30 10.90 -1.09
C LYS A 9 -0.08 10.62 -1.69
N ASP A 10 -0.81 11.66 -2.07
CA ASP A 10 -2.19 11.52 -2.56
C ASP A 10 -2.21 10.93 -3.98
N LYS A 11 -1.23 11.31 -4.82
CA LYS A 11 -1.03 10.67 -6.12
C LYS A 11 -0.68 9.19 -5.97
N LEU A 12 0.16 8.83 -4.99
CA LEU A 12 0.51 7.44 -4.73
C LEU A 12 -0.72 6.63 -4.27
N MET A 13 -1.55 7.20 -3.39
CA MET A 13 -2.80 6.58 -2.95
C MET A 13 -3.75 6.31 -4.13
N TYR A 14 -3.93 7.30 -5.01
CA TYR A 14 -4.76 7.15 -6.21
C TYR A 14 -4.29 5.99 -7.09
N LEU A 15 -2.97 5.82 -7.28
CA LEU A 15 -2.41 4.72 -8.06
C LEU A 15 -2.62 3.35 -7.40
N PHE A 16 -2.61 3.28 -6.07
CA PHE A 16 -2.98 2.08 -5.32
C PHE A 16 -4.47 1.75 -5.46
N GLU A 17 -5.35 2.74 -5.37
CA GLU A 17 -6.80 2.56 -5.55
C GLU A 17 -7.16 2.07 -6.96
N GLN A 18 -6.39 2.48 -7.98
CA GLN A 18 -6.54 1.98 -9.35
C GLN A 18 -5.93 0.58 -9.57
N GLY A 19 -5.19 0.03 -8.60
CA GLY A 19 -4.51 -1.27 -8.72
C GLY A 19 -3.35 -1.31 -9.72
N VAL A 20 -2.84 -0.14 -10.13
CA VAL A 20 -1.74 -0.03 -11.11
C VAL A 20 -0.38 -0.23 -10.46
N LEU A 21 -0.27 0.07 -9.16
CA LEU A 21 0.94 -0.11 -8.36
C LEU A 21 0.63 -0.93 -7.10
N CYS A 22 1.58 -1.73 -6.64
CA CYS A 22 1.53 -2.41 -5.35
C CYS A 22 2.64 -1.89 -4.43
N ALA A 23 2.42 -1.88 -3.12
CA ALA A 23 3.48 -1.54 -2.16
C ALA A 23 4.73 -2.44 -2.30
N ALA A 24 4.57 -3.67 -2.80
CA ALA A 24 5.67 -4.59 -3.07
C ALA A 24 6.63 -4.10 -4.17
N ASP A 25 6.17 -3.23 -5.06
CA ASP A 25 6.99 -2.68 -6.15
C ASP A 25 7.92 -1.55 -5.67
N PHE A 26 7.69 -1.02 -4.47
CA PHE A 26 8.45 0.09 -3.91
C PHE A 26 9.63 -0.36 -3.08
N ARG A 27 10.81 0.16 -3.44
CA ARG A 27 11.99 0.14 -2.56
C ARG A 27 12.08 1.48 -1.85
N CYS A 28 11.49 1.55 -0.66
CA CYS A 28 11.55 2.74 0.17
C CYS A 28 12.97 2.95 0.70
N LEU A 29 13.52 4.16 0.50
CA LEU A 29 14.89 4.50 0.89
C LEU A 29 15.04 4.84 2.38
N ASN A 30 13.94 5.17 3.05
CA ASN A 30 13.91 5.48 4.47
C ASN A 30 12.72 4.77 5.16
N SER A 31 12.82 4.62 6.49
CA SER A 31 11.81 3.94 7.31
C SER A 31 10.46 4.68 7.34
N ILE A 32 10.48 6.01 7.27
CA ILE A 32 9.29 6.87 7.30
C ILE A 32 8.44 6.61 6.05
N SER A 33 9.03 6.72 4.87
CA SER A 33 8.39 6.43 3.58
C SER A 33 7.92 4.97 3.52
N LYS A 34 8.69 4.02 4.07
CA LYS A 34 8.27 2.61 4.14
C LYS A 34 6.99 2.45 4.96
N GLN A 35 6.92 3.09 6.13
CA GLN A 35 5.73 3.08 6.97
C GLN A 35 4.54 3.73 6.25
N GLN A 36 4.73 4.90 5.66
CA GLN A 36 3.68 5.62 4.94
C GLN A 36 3.14 4.80 3.76
N VAL A 37 4.00 4.18 2.96
CA VAL A 37 3.59 3.31 1.83
C VAL A 37 2.80 2.10 2.33
N ALA A 38 3.23 1.48 3.44
CA ALA A 38 2.51 0.36 4.03
C ALA A 38 1.12 0.78 4.56
N GLU A 39 1.01 1.92 5.24
CA GLU A 39 -0.25 2.47 5.74
C GLU A 39 -1.22 2.80 4.59
N LEU A 40 -0.73 3.39 3.50
CA LEU A 40 -1.52 3.68 2.31
C LEU A 40 -2.07 2.39 1.68
N CYS A 41 -1.19 1.40 1.50
CA CYS A 41 -1.57 0.11 0.92
C CYS A 41 -2.59 -0.62 1.80
N LEU A 42 -2.38 -0.66 3.11
CA LEU A 42 -3.28 -1.33 4.06
C LEU A 42 -4.65 -0.64 4.08
N SER A 43 -4.66 0.70 4.04
CA SER A 43 -5.88 1.50 3.97
C SER A 43 -6.67 1.19 2.69
N ASN A 44 -5.99 1.11 1.55
CA ASN A 44 -6.61 0.72 0.29
C ASN A 44 -7.18 -0.71 0.35
N CYS A 45 -6.37 -1.68 0.80
CA CYS A 45 -6.82 -3.08 0.94
C CYS A 45 -8.04 -3.22 1.87
N ALA A 46 -8.07 -2.47 2.98
CA ALA A 46 -9.21 -2.47 3.89
C ALA A 46 -10.49 -1.91 3.26
N LYS A 47 -10.40 -0.83 2.46
CA LYS A 47 -11.55 -0.31 1.69
C LYS A 47 -12.07 -1.34 0.70
N HIS A 48 -11.17 -2.00 -0.03
CA HIS A 48 -11.55 -3.05 -0.97
C HIS A 48 -12.24 -4.21 -0.26
N LEU A 49 -11.70 -4.69 0.87
CA LEU A 49 -12.30 -5.74 1.70
C LEU A 49 -13.69 -5.40 2.24
N GLN A 50 -14.00 -4.12 2.49
CA GLN A 50 -15.34 -3.70 2.87
C GLN A 50 -16.32 -3.70 1.69
N SER A 51 -15.82 -3.47 0.47
CA SER A 51 -16.62 -3.41 -0.75
C SER A 51 -16.88 -4.79 -1.38
N THR A 52 -15.96 -5.75 -1.20
CA THR A 52 -16.11 -7.12 -1.65
C THR A 52 -16.49 -8.00 -0.46
N SER A 53 -17.63 -8.69 -0.54
CA SER A 53 -17.99 -9.78 0.37
C SER A 53 -17.03 -10.96 0.18
N CYS A 54 -15.80 -10.82 0.66
CA CYS A 54 -14.75 -11.81 0.47
C CYS A 54 -14.72 -12.78 1.66
N ILE A 55 -14.99 -14.06 1.38
CA ILE A 55 -14.89 -15.17 2.33
C ILE A 55 -13.43 -15.64 2.35
N ILE A 56 -12.50 -14.84 2.88
CA ILE A 56 -11.11 -15.27 3.06
C ILE A 56 -10.70 -15.03 4.52
N PRO A 57 -10.15 -16.04 5.23
CA PRO A 57 -9.65 -15.86 6.58
C PRO A 57 -8.36 -15.03 6.53
N ILE A 58 -8.45 -13.75 6.88
CA ILE A 58 -7.27 -12.88 6.95
C ILE A 58 -6.48 -13.25 8.20
N ASN A 59 -5.29 -13.81 8.03
CA ASN A 59 -4.31 -13.95 9.10
C ASN A 59 -3.64 -12.59 9.32
N MET A 60 -4.15 -11.83 10.30
CA MET A 60 -3.53 -10.59 10.78
C MET A 60 -2.20 -10.93 11.47
N HIS A 61 -1.09 -10.78 10.76
CA HIS A 61 0.21 -10.71 11.42
C HIS A 61 0.27 -9.43 12.26
N LYS A 62 0.06 -9.59 13.57
CA LYS A 62 0.35 -8.57 14.60
C LYS A 62 1.77 -8.06 14.39
N LEU A 63 1.90 -6.77 14.10
CA LEU A 63 3.11 -6.01 14.37
C LEU A 63 3.17 -5.82 15.90
N ASN A 64 4.13 -6.52 16.51
CA ASN A 64 4.54 -6.34 17.90
C ASN A 64 5.56 -5.20 17.96
#